data_AF-A0A067P810-F1
#
_entry.id   AF-A0A067P810-F1
#
_cell.length_a   1.000
_cell.length_b   1.000
_cell.length_c   1.000
_cell.angle_alpha   90.00
_cell.angle_beta   90.00
_cell.angle_gamma   90.00
#
_symmetry.space_group_name_H-M   'P 1'
#
loop_
_entity.id
_entity.type
_entity.pdbx_description
1 polymer ?
#
loop_
_entity_poly.entity_id
_entity_poly.type
_entity_poly.pdbx_seq_one_letter_code
_entity_poly.pdbx_strand_id
1 'polypeptide(L)'
;MAESIAPKPTKAEIRVRQSEDLAQLRKEMEEHQLDWYLVMNETPHGQVELMDFEKCLFHICGEGGGVDQALGLVPHKGNPHLFITREKDDKPPDVPDYWLVRNNVADLLKECEEQMTKGQRAGLSSNTPYIRMRRIVTMLYYRAGVETVAPTLKWINISPEIPRGMCLSVPETSHAEVIGRSERIDRLQRRLKELSRAGEFISSLATIAYLLFLDETKLEWRARLFVGQDKCILFTNVDEDFKQKNPTITRHFGELQLKLSPYDAAVSYLARLSVKPYSVRLFASCSMPSHRRCHRFISPSKTACKQ
;
A
#
# COMPACT_ATOMS: atom_id res chain seq x y z
N MET A 1 -12.86 -23.29 28.32
CA MET A 1 -11.84 -23.97 27.50
C MET A 1 -10.68 -23.01 27.38
N ALA A 2 -9.50 -23.36 27.91
CA ALA A 2 -8.32 -22.52 27.80
C ALA A 2 -7.80 -22.61 26.37
N GLU A 3 -7.77 -21.49 25.65
CA GLU A 3 -7.05 -21.40 24.38
C GLU A 3 -5.58 -21.76 24.64
N SER A 4 -5.11 -22.80 23.95
CA SER A 4 -3.69 -23.14 23.91
C SER A 4 -2.98 -22.00 23.19
N ILE A 5 -2.42 -21.06 23.95
CA ILE A 5 -1.54 -20.04 23.41
C ILE A 5 -0.24 -20.76 23.08
N ALA A 6 0.00 -21.00 21.79
CA ALA A 6 1.28 -21.53 21.33
C ALA A 6 2.42 -20.68 21.91
N PRO A 7 3.53 -21.29 22.37
CA PRO A 7 4.65 -20.53 22.91
C PRO A 7 5.18 -19.55 21.86
N LYS A 8 5.47 -18.31 22.28
CA LYS A 8 6.07 -17.31 21.40
C LYS A 8 7.43 -17.82 20.90
N PRO A 9 7.76 -17.63 19.61
CA PRO A 9 9.04 -18.08 19.07
C PRO A 9 10.21 -17.40 19.80
N THR A 10 11.26 -18.19 20.01
CA THR A 10 12.53 -17.74 20.56
C THR A 10 13.26 -16.82 19.57
N LYS A 11 14.22 -16.02 20.07
CA LYS A 11 15.06 -15.18 19.19
C LYS A 11 15.80 -16.01 18.14
N ALA A 12 16.28 -17.20 18.49
CA ALA A 12 16.97 -18.09 17.55
C ALA A 12 16.05 -18.53 16.41
N GLU A 13 14.82 -18.94 16.71
CA GLU A 13 13.83 -19.33 15.70
C GLU A 13 13.46 -18.16 14.79
N ILE A 14 13.35 -16.95 15.32
CA ILE A 14 13.12 -15.73 14.53
C ILE A 14 14.30 -15.48 13.57
N ARG A 15 15.55 -15.65 14.02
CA ARG A 15 16.75 -15.44 13.17
C ARG A 15 16.86 -16.46 12.05
N VAL A 16 16.52 -17.73 12.31
CA VAL A 16 16.46 -18.77 11.28
C VAL A 16 15.44 -18.39 10.21
N ARG A 17 14.22 -18.02 10.62
CA ARG A 17 13.17 -17.61 9.69
C ARG A 17 13.55 -16.40 8.84
N GLN A 18 14.18 -15.38 9.43
CA GLN A 18 14.67 -14.20 8.70
C GLN A 18 15.71 -14.56 7.62
N SER A 19 16.60 -15.50 7.94
CA SER A 19 17.58 -16.01 6.98
C SER A 19 16.93 -16.77 5.83
N GLU A 20 15.91 -17.58 6.12
CA GLU A 20 15.13 -18.31 5.11
C GLU A 20 14.33 -17.35 4.21
N ASP A 21 13.69 -16.34 4.79
CA ASP A 21 12.94 -15.30 4.08
C ASP A 21 13.86 -14.50 3.14
N LEU A 22 15.07 -14.12 3.59
CA LEU A 22 16.06 -13.46 2.74
C LEU A 22 16.55 -14.38 1.60
N ALA A 23 16.77 -15.67 1.87
CA ALA A 23 17.18 -16.63 0.85
C ALA A 23 16.09 -16.81 -0.21
N GLN A 24 14.82 -16.89 0.21
CA GLN A 24 13.68 -16.98 -0.70
C GLN A 24 13.54 -15.70 -1.56
N LEU A 25 13.70 -14.52 -0.97
CA LEU A 25 13.74 -13.26 -1.72
C LEU A 25 14.83 -13.28 -2.82
N ARG A 26 16.06 -13.71 -2.48
CA ARG A 26 17.16 -13.78 -3.45
C ARG A 26 16.93 -14.78 -4.58
N LYS A 27 16.26 -15.89 -4.28
CA LYS A 27 15.86 -16.87 -5.29
C LYS A 27 14.89 -16.25 -6.29
N GLU A 28 13.90 -15.50 -5.82
CA GLU A 28 12.96 -14.81 -6.72
C GLU A 28 13.62 -13.66 -7.48
N MET A 29 14.60 -12.97 -6.87
CA MET A 29 15.44 -12.00 -7.59
C MET A 29 16.18 -12.65 -8.76
N GLU A 30 16.68 -13.88 -8.59
CA GLU A 30 17.34 -14.64 -9.66
C GLU A 30 16.36 -14.97 -10.79
N GLU A 31 15.15 -15.45 -10.46
CA GLU A 31 14.09 -15.73 -11.45
C GLU A 31 13.73 -14.49 -12.28
N HIS A 32 13.75 -13.32 -11.66
CA HIS A 32 13.47 -12.05 -12.31
C HIS A 32 14.71 -11.34 -12.88
N GLN A 33 15.90 -11.94 -12.77
CA GLN A 33 17.19 -11.38 -13.17
C GLN A 33 17.43 -9.97 -12.58
N LEU A 34 17.32 -9.87 -11.26
CA LEU A 34 17.53 -8.63 -10.51
C LEU A 34 18.89 -8.67 -9.82
N ASP A 35 19.68 -7.61 -9.98
CA ASP A 35 20.91 -7.41 -9.22
C ASP A 35 20.60 -6.88 -7.81
N TRP A 36 19.54 -6.07 -7.71
CA TRP A 36 19.16 -5.37 -6.49
C TRP A 36 17.64 -5.41 -6.30
N TYR A 37 17.21 -5.45 -5.04
CA TYR A 37 15.81 -5.30 -4.67
C TYR A 37 15.64 -4.33 -3.50
N LEU A 38 14.71 -3.39 -3.67
CA LEU A 38 14.37 -2.40 -2.66
C LEU A 38 13.11 -2.86 -1.92
N VAL A 39 13.26 -3.09 -0.62
CA VAL A 39 12.22 -3.63 0.26
C VAL A 39 11.90 -2.65 1.38
N MET A 40 10.61 -2.52 1.68
CA MET A 40 10.10 -1.63 2.72
C MET A 40 8.87 -2.24 3.40
N ASN A 41 8.55 -1.69 4.57
CA ASN A 41 7.27 -1.92 5.21
C ASN A 41 6.24 -0.99 4.56
N GLU A 42 5.26 -1.55 3.86
CA GLU A 42 4.34 -0.77 3.03
C GLU A 42 2.96 -1.41 2.89
N THR A 43 1.99 -0.57 2.59
CA THR A 43 0.61 -0.96 2.33
C THR A 43 0.15 -0.37 1.00
N PRO A 44 -0.55 -1.14 0.15
CA PRO A 44 -1.15 -0.63 -1.08
C PRO A 44 -2.25 0.43 -0.81
N HIS A 45 -2.63 0.62 0.45
CA HIS A 45 -3.70 1.53 0.89
C HIS A 45 -3.20 2.83 1.52
N GLY A 46 -1.89 2.99 1.69
CA GLY A 46 -1.27 4.18 2.30
C GLY A 46 -1.58 4.40 3.78
N GLN A 47 -1.99 3.36 4.51
CA GLN A 47 -2.18 3.41 5.97
C GLN A 47 -0.85 3.68 6.68
N VAL A 48 -0.91 4.33 7.85
CA VAL A 48 0.27 4.60 8.70
C VAL A 48 0.62 3.37 9.54
N GLU A 49 -0.41 2.72 10.07
CA GLU A 49 -0.30 1.46 10.80
C GLU A 49 -0.37 0.30 9.79
N LEU A 50 0.62 -0.58 9.88
CA LEU A 50 0.76 -1.72 8.99
C LEU A 50 0.31 -2.99 9.69
N MET A 51 -0.46 -3.79 8.97
CA MET A 51 -0.73 -5.17 9.38
C MET A 51 0.56 -5.99 9.33
N ASP A 52 0.63 -7.08 10.09
CA ASP A 52 1.86 -7.87 10.18
C ASP A 52 2.33 -8.43 8.81
N PHE A 53 1.40 -8.73 7.90
CA PHE A 53 1.72 -9.13 6.52
C PHE A 53 2.29 -8.00 5.64
N GLU A 54 2.06 -6.74 6.01
CA GLU A 54 2.55 -5.56 5.28
C GLU A 54 3.96 -5.15 5.72
N LYS A 55 4.47 -5.76 6.80
CA LYS A 55 5.81 -5.49 7.35
C LYS A 55 6.88 -6.36 6.68
N CYS A 56 6.98 -6.31 5.35
CA CYS A 56 7.92 -7.16 4.59
C CYS A 56 9.38 -7.00 5.02
N LEU A 57 9.83 -5.78 5.31
CA LEU A 57 11.20 -5.53 5.80
C LEU A 57 11.42 -6.15 7.19
N PHE A 58 10.42 -6.10 8.06
CA PHE A 58 10.48 -6.77 9.38
C PHE A 58 10.70 -8.28 9.26
N HIS A 59 10.07 -8.93 8.28
CA HIS A 59 10.21 -10.39 8.10
C HIS A 59 11.62 -10.83 7.72
N ILE A 60 12.41 -9.97 7.04
CA ILE A 60 13.79 -10.30 6.61
C ILE A 60 14.88 -9.73 7.52
N CYS A 61 14.62 -8.66 8.26
CA CYS A 61 15.65 -8.02 9.08
C CYS A 61 15.26 -7.86 10.56
N GLY A 62 14.01 -8.09 10.93
CA GLY A 62 13.53 -7.94 12.31
C GLY A 62 13.34 -6.50 12.77
N GLU A 63 13.62 -5.51 11.92
CA GLU A 63 13.34 -4.10 12.23
C GLU A 63 11.93 -3.72 11.73
N GLY A 64 11.09 -3.36 12.70
CA GLY A 64 9.63 -3.35 12.56
C GLY A 64 9.02 -1.97 12.66
N GLY A 65 9.73 -0.95 12.18
CA GLY A 65 9.16 0.39 12.12
C GLY A 65 7.90 0.48 11.27
N GLY A 66 7.10 1.50 11.55
CA GLY A 66 5.95 1.89 10.72
C GLY A 66 6.38 2.33 9.32
N VAL A 67 5.41 2.74 8.50
CA VAL A 67 5.68 3.25 7.14
C VAL A 67 6.73 4.35 7.17
N ASP A 68 7.68 4.29 6.23
CA ASP A 68 8.79 5.24 6.04
C ASP A 68 9.83 5.29 7.18
N GLN A 69 9.84 4.33 8.11
CA GLN A 69 10.84 4.30 9.19
C GLN A 69 12.16 3.60 8.82
N ALA A 70 12.13 2.72 7.82
CA ALA A 70 13.31 2.01 7.34
C ALA A 70 13.16 1.56 5.88
N LEU A 71 14.30 1.40 5.21
CA LEU A 71 14.44 0.91 3.84
C LEU A 71 15.50 -0.17 3.81
N GLY A 72 15.21 -1.31 3.18
CA GLY A 72 16.18 -2.37 2.92
C GLY A 72 16.62 -2.36 1.45
N LEU A 73 17.93 -2.34 1.20
CA LEU A 73 18.50 -2.61 -0.11
C LEU A 73 19.15 -4.00 -0.08
N VAL A 74 18.59 -4.93 -0.85
CA VAL A 74 19.05 -6.31 -0.90
C VAL A 74 19.78 -6.54 -2.22
N PRO A 75 21.10 -6.80 -2.22
CA PRO A 75 21.77 -7.32 -3.39
C PRO A 75 21.47 -8.80 -3.58
N HIS A 76 21.51 -9.26 -4.84
CA HIS A 76 21.44 -10.68 -5.18
C HIS A 76 22.55 -11.48 -4.48
N LYS A 77 23.73 -10.88 -4.28
CA LYS A 77 24.87 -11.47 -3.54
C LYS A 77 25.50 -10.46 -2.59
N GLY A 78 25.98 -10.92 -1.43
CA GLY A 78 26.64 -10.08 -0.43
C GLY A 78 25.75 -9.75 0.78
N ASN A 79 26.05 -8.68 1.49
CA ASN A 79 25.30 -8.28 2.69
C ASN A 79 24.21 -7.28 2.31
N PRO A 80 22.96 -7.45 2.78
CA PRO A 80 21.91 -6.44 2.60
C PRO A 80 22.15 -5.20 3.48
N HIS A 81 21.64 -4.06 3.03
CA HIS A 81 21.82 -2.76 3.69
C HIS A 81 20.49 -2.27 4.25
N LEU A 82 20.48 -1.88 5.53
CA LEU A 82 19.32 -1.31 6.20
C LEU A 82 19.56 0.19 6.42
N PHE A 83 18.66 1.03 5.92
CA PHE A 83 18.70 2.48 6.09
C PHE A 83 17.56 2.90 7.00
N ILE A 84 17.89 3.41 8.18
CA ILE A 84 16.91 3.84 9.19
C ILE A 84 16.71 5.35 9.07
N THR A 85 15.44 5.78 9.11
CA THR A 85 15.05 7.20 8.99
C THR A 85 14.75 7.86 10.32
N ARG A 86 14.71 7.08 11.42
CA ARG A 86 14.40 7.60 12.75
C ARG A 86 15.50 8.53 13.24
N GLU A 87 15.14 9.78 13.49
CA GLU A 87 16.02 10.74 14.16
C GLU A 87 16.18 10.30 15.63
N LYS A 88 17.34 9.69 15.94
CA LYS A 88 17.82 9.45 17.31
C LYS A 88 16.97 8.51 18.18
N ASP A 89 16.91 7.23 17.81
CA ASP A 89 16.71 6.19 18.83
C ASP A 89 18.09 5.81 19.41
N ASP A 90 18.25 5.85 20.74
CA ASP A 90 19.51 5.50 21.44
C ASP A 90 19.85 4.01 21.38
N LYS A 91 18.98 3.19 20.79
CA LYS A 91 19.16 1.74 20.69
C LYS A 91 19.39 1.34 19.23
N PRO A 92 20.48 0.61 18.93
CA PRO A 92 20.66 0.07 17.59
C PRO A 92 19.51 -0.90 17.26
N PRO A 93 19.13 -1.01 15.98
CA PRO A 93 18.10 -1.96 15.56
C PRO A 93 18.53 -3.39 15.90
N ASP A 94 17.59 -4.23 16.38
CA ASP A 94 17.86 -5.64 16.72
C ASP A 94 17.78 -6.50 15.44
N VAL A 95 18.74 -6.30 14.53
CA VAL A 95 18.81 -6.97 13.22
C VAL A 95 19.87 -8.08 13.20
N PRO A 96 19.79 -9.05 12.28
CA PRO A 96 20.85 -10.04 12.11
C PRO A 96 22.20 -9.41 11.74
N ASP A 97 23.30 -9.98 12.25
CA ASP A 97 24.66 -9.46 12.07
C ASP A 97 25.13 -9.34 10.60
N TYR A 98 24.45 -10.02 9.69
CA TYR A 98 24.74 -9.95 8.25
C TYR A 98 24.13 -8.71 7.56
N TRP A 99 23.34 -7.90 8.27
CA TRP A 99 22.82 -6.62 7.75
C TRP A 99 23.80 -5.47 8.04
N LEU A 100 24.07 -4.67 7.01
CA LEU A 100 24.81 -3.42 7.15
C LEU A 100 23.85 -2.29 7.50
N VAL A 101 23.92 -1.79 8.73
CA VAL A 101 23.03 -0.72 9.21
C VAL A 101 23.61 0.66 8.88
N ARG A 102 22.78 1.52 8.31
CA ARG A 102 23.04 2.92 7.97
C ARG A 102 22.00 3.81 8.66
N ASN A 103 22.45 4.86 9.33
CA ASN A 103 21.58 5.73 10.15
C ASN A 103 20.97 6.89 9.36
N ASN A 104 20.98 6.84 8.01
CA ASN A 104 20.45 7.90 7.17
C ASN A 104 20.08 7.38 5.77
N VAL A 105 18.94 7.83 5.24
CA VAL A 105 18.54 7.58 3.84
C VAL A 105 19.42 8.34 2.84
N ALA A 106 20.07 9.42 3.25
CA ALA A 106 21.08 10.07 2.41
C ALA A 106 22.20 9.09 2.01
N ASP A 107 22.54 8.14 2.89
CA ASP A 107 23.54 7.11 2.62
C ASP A 107 23.03 6.07 1.60
N LEU A 108 21.71 5.89 1.46
CA LEU A 108 21.15 5.00 0.43
C LEU A 108 21.52 5.51 -0.95
N LEU A 109 21.37 6.82 -1.19
CA LEU A 109 21.68 7.40 -2.49
C LEU A 109 23.16 7.26 -2.81
N LYS A 110 24.03 7.47 -1.81
CA LYS A 110 25.46 7.26 -1.94
C LYS A 110 25.81 5.80 -2.22
N GLU A 111 25.26 4.86 -1.45
CA GLU A 111 25.50 3.43 -1.63
C GLU A 111 25.03 2.97 -3.01
N CYS A 112 23.89 3.48 -3.48
CA CYS A 112 23.44 3.20 -4.84
C CYS A 112 24.38 3.78 -5.91
N GLU A 113 24.91 4.99 -5.72
CA GLU A 113 25.88 5.61 -6.64
C GLU A 113 27.23 4.87 -6.65
N GLU A 114 27.65 4.31 -5.51
CA GLU A 114 28.92 3.59 -5.37
C GLU A 114 28.84 2.13 -5.84
N GLN A 115 27.72 1.45 -5.60
CA GLN A 115 27.59 0.00 -5.82
C GLN A 115 26.85 -0.35 -7.11
N MET A 116 25.97 0.52 -7.61
CA MET A 116 25.15 0.21 -8.79
C MET A 116 25.81 0.72 -10.07
N THR A 117 25.88 -0.16 -11.06
CA THR A 117 26.52 0.12 -12.35
C THR A 117 25.51 0.06 -13.49
N LYS A 118 25.84 0.75 -14.59
CA LYS A 118 25.02 0.80 -15.79
C LYS A 118 24.75 -0.60 -16.33
N GLY A 119 23.47 -0.89 -16.62
CA GLY A 119 23.03 -2.18 -17.14
C GLY A 119 22.59 -3.18 -16.08
N GLN A 120 22.78 -2.88 -14.79
CA GLN A 120 22.16 -3.65 -13.71
C GLN A 120 20.65 -3.40 -13.63
N ARG A 121 19.93 -4.35 -13.01
CA ARG A 121 18.47 -4.34 -12.86
C ARG A 121 18.09 -4.25 -11.38
N ALA A 122 17.29 -3.24 -11.04
CA ALA A 122 16.81 -3.02 -9.69
C ALA A 122 15.29 -3.21 -9.61
N GLY A 123 14.86 -4.13 -8.75
CA GLY A 123 13.45 -4.36 -8.46
C GLY A 123 12.91 -3.45 -7.36
N LEU A 124 11.67 -3.02 -7.52
CA LEU A 124 10.88 -2.36 -6.48
C LEU A 124 9.46 -2.95 -6.44
N SER A 125 8.81 -2.89 -5.29
CA SER A 125 7.42 -3.35 -5.19
C SER A 125 6.47 -2.45 -6.00
N SER A 126 5.51 -3.07 -6.69
CA SER A 126 4.46 -2.34 -7.43
C SER A 126 3.43 -1.67 -6.51
N ASN A 127 3.43 -2.03 -5.22
CA ASN A 127 2.52 -1.46 -4.22
C ASN A 127 3.07 -0.19 -3.57
N THR A 128 4.34 0.12 -3.82
CA THR A 128 4.98 1.32 -3.28
C THR A 128 4.38 2.57 -3.89
N PRO A 129 3.91 3.55 -3.08
CA PRO A 129 3.44 4.82 -3.60
C PRO A 129 4.56 5.49 -4.41
N TYR A 130 4.40 5.49 -5.73
CA TYR A 130 5.41 5.98 -6.68
C TYR A 130 5.93 7.37 -6.31
N ILE A 131 5.12 8.23 -5.70
CA ILE A 131 5.49 9.61 -5.32
C ILE A 131 6.61 9.65 -4.27
N ARG A 132 6.62 8.76 -3.27
CA ARG A 132 7.62 8.78 -2.18
C ARG A 132 8.96 8.23 -2.64
N MET A 133 8.92 7.12 -3.40
CA MET A 133 10.12 6.52 -3.98
C MET A 133 10.54 7.15 -5.29
N ARG A 134 9.72 8.04 -5.87
CA ARG A 134 9.98 8.69 -7.16
C ARG A 134 11.37 9.27 -7.18
N ARG A 135 11.78 9.96 -6.12
CA ARG A 135 13.09 10.63 -6.07
C ARG A 135 14.24 9.63 -6.05
N ILE A 136 14.14 8.56 -5.24
CA ILE A 136 15.14 7.49 -5.17
C ILE A 136 15.20 6.74 -6.51
N VAL A 137 14.05 6.26 -7.01
CA VAL A 137 13.92 5.54 -8.30
C VAL A 137 14.38 6.41 -9.48
N THR A 138 14.02 7.69 -9.51
CA THR A 138 14.49 8.66 -10.52
C THR A 138 16.00 8.81 -10.43
N MET A 139 16.58 8.97 -9.23
CA MET A 139 18.03 9.10 -9.12
C MET A 139 18.78 7.83 -9.55
N LEU A 140 18.30 6.65 -9.16
CA LEU A 140 18.81 5.36 -9.62
C LEU A 140 18.81 5.27 -11.15
N TYR A 141 17.68 5.60 -11.77
CA TYR A 141 17.51 5.51 -13.21
C TYR A 141 18.36 6.53 -13.98
N TYR A 142 18.34 7.80 -13.56
CA TYR A 142 18.98 8.89 -14.31
C TYR A 142 20.49 9.01 -14.10
N ARG A 143 21.03 8.59 -12.94
CA ARG A 143 22.47 8.75 -12.65
C ARG A 143 23.29 7.49 -12.89
N ALA A 144 22.77 6.32 -12.53
CA ALA A 144 23.53 5.07 -12.62
C ALA A 144 23.25 4.28 -13.92
N GLY A 145 22.19 4.62 -14.68
CA GLY A 145 21.81 3.86 -15.89
C GLY A 145 21.33 2.44 -15.57
N VAL A 146 20.71 2.28 -14.41
CA VAL A 146 20.11 1.03 -13.89
C VAL A 146 18.69 0.89 -14.44
N GLU A 147 18.32 -0.31 -14.88
CA GLU A 147 16.96 -0.62 -15.30
C GLU A 147 16.09 -0.89 -14.06
N THR A 148 15.07 -0.07 -13.85
CA THR A 148 14.13 -0.24 -12.73
C THR A 148 12.94 -1.07 -13.18
N VAL A 149 12.64 -2.15 -12.46
CA VAL A 149 11.52 -3.05 -12.73
C VAL A 149 10.62 -3.20 -11.52
N ALA A 150 9.34 -3.47 -11.76
CA ALA A 150 8.36 -3.72 -10.70
C ALA A 150 7.90 -5.19 -10.76
N PRO A 151 8.73 -6.14 -10.28
CA PRO A 151 8.39 -7.56 -10.34
C PRO A 151 7.31 -7.90 -9.31
N THR A 152 6.45 -8.85 -9.65
CA THR A 152 5.52 -9.47 -8.70
C THR A 152 6.24 -10.60 -7.98
N LEU A 153 6.84 -10.31 -6.83
CA LEU A 153 7.48 -11.33 -5.99
C LEU A 153 6.42 -12.13 -5.20
N LYS A 154 6.51 -13.45 -5.23
CA LYS A 154 5.61 -14.38 -4.53
C LYS A 154 5.85 -14.36 -3.03
N TRP A 155 7.10 -14.24 -2.59
CA TRP A 155 7.48 -14.20 -1.18
C TRP A 155 6.74 -13.11 -0.39
N ILE A 156 6.59 -11.92 -0.98
CA ILE A 156 5.84 -10.79 -0.40
C ILE A 156 4.37 -11.15 -0.12
N ASN A 157 3.81 -12.10 -0.87
CA ASN A 157 2.42 -12.53 -0.76
C ASN A 157 2.19 -13.74 0.17
N ILE A 158 3.26 -14.36 0.72
CA ILE A 158 3.19 -15.59 1.52
C ILE A 158 3.29 -15.31 3.04
N SER A 159 3.72 -14.12 3.45
CA SER A 159 3.88 -13.76 4.87
C SER A 159 2.67 -13.02 5.44
N PRO A 160 2.28 -13.27 6.70
CA PRO A 160 1.19 -14.16 7.16
C PRO A 160 -0.13 -14.09 6.38
N GLU A 161 -0.96 -15.15 6.53
CA GLU A 161 -2.32 -15.21 5.98
C GLU A 161 -3.06 -13.89 6.24
N ILE A 162 -3.58 -13.29 5.16
CA ILE A 162 -4.56 -12.20 5.27
C ILE A 162 -5.66 -12.73 6.20
N PRO A 163 -5.98 -12.06 7.31
CA PRO A 163 -7.01 -12.52 8.22
C PRO A 163 -8.29 -12.82 7.44
N ARG A 164 -8.66 -14.10 7.33
CA ARG A 164 -9.92 -14.50 6.67
C ARG A 164 -11.12 -14.12 7.52
N GLY A 165 -10.91 -13.95 8.83
CA GLY A 165 -11.87 -13.40 9.77
C GLY A 165 -11.89 -11.88 9.71
N MET A 166 -12.50 -11.32 8.66
CA MET A 166 -12.76 -9.88 8.60
C MET A 166 -13.87 -9.50 9.59
N CYS A 167 -13.54 -8.73 10.62
CA CYS A 167 -14.53 -8.08 11.49
C CYS A 167 -14.87 -6.69 10.91
N LEU A 168 -15.70 -6.65 9.88
CA LEU A 168 -16.36 -5.41 9.51
C LEU A 168 -17.53 -5.19 10.48
N SER A 169 -17.77 -3.94 10.87
CA SER A 169 -18.95 -3.54 11.61
C SER A 169 -19.63 -2.41 10.87
N VAL A 170 -20.95 -2.49 10.80
CA VAL A 170 -21.79 -1.35 10.48
C VAL A 170 -22.21 -0.78 11.84
N PRO A 171 -21.93 0.50 12.14
CA PRO A 171 -22.40 1.12 13.38
C PRO A 171 -23.92 0.93 13.55
N GLU A 172 -24.39 0.74 14.77
CA GLU A 172 -25.84 0.69 15.06
C GLU A 172 -26.50 1.96 14.53
N THR A 173 -27.34 1.81 13.50
CA THR A 173 -27.87 2.97 12.79
C THR A 173 -29.16 3.48 13.40
N SER A 174 -29.23 4.80 13.60
CA SER A 174 -30.50 5.51 13.57
C SER A 174 -31.03 5.61 12.13
N HIS A 175 -32.35 5.67 11.91
CA HIS A 175 -32.95 5.77 10.57
C HIS A 175 -32.48 7.00 9.76
N ALA A 176 -32.15 8.11 10.42
CA ALA A 176 -31.66 9.33 9.77
C ALA A 176 -30.26 9.15 9.14
N GLU A 177 -29.42 8.33 9.74
CA GLU A 177 -28.09 8.02 9.23
C GLU A 177 -28.15 7.12 8.00
N VAL A 178 -29.16 6.23 7.87
CA VAL A 178 -29.36 5.36 6.69
C VAL A 178 -29.68 6.17 5.43
N ILE A 179 -30.50 7.23 5.53
CA ILE A 179 -30.77 8.14 4.41
C ILE A 179 -29.50 8.90 4.02
N GLY A 180 -28.64 9.24 4.99
CA GLY A 180 -27.30 9.77 4.72
C GLY A 180 -26.36 8.79 4.02
N ARG A 181 -26.68 7.47 3.99
CA ARG A 181 -25.80 6.43 3.43
C ARG A 181 -25.67 6.47 1.92
N SER A 182 -26.79 6.42 1.23
CA SER A 182 -26.83 6.55 -0.23
C SER A 182 -26.32 7.92 -0.69
N GLU A 183 -26.56 8.98 0.10
CA GLU A 183 -26.16 10.33 -0.27
C GLU A 183 -24.66 10.52 -0.52
N ARG A 184 -23.76 9.79 0.17
CA ARG A 184 -22.30 9.98 -0.02
C ARG A 184 -21.86 9.51 -1.41
N ILE A 185 -22.29 8.32 -1.81
CA ILE A 185 -22.01 7.77 -3.14
C ILE A 185 -22.74 8.60 -4.19
N ASP A 186 -24.03 8.91 -3.99
CA ASP A 186 -24.83 9.69 -4.94
C ASP A 186 -24.26 11.09 -5.16
N ARG A 187 -23.76 11.75 -4.10
CA ARG A 187 -23.11 13.06 -4.19
C ARG A 187 -21.79 12.97 -4.95
N LEU A 188 -20.99 11.93 -4.71
CA LEU A 188 -19.76 11.70 -5.48
C LEU A 188 -20.09 11.44 -6.96
N GLN A 189 -21.10 10.62 -7.26
CA GLN A 189 -21.55 10.33 -8.61
C GLN A 189 -22.07 11.57 -9.35
N ARG A 190 -22.87 12.42 -8.69
CA ARG A 190 -23.31 13.71 -9.24
C ARG A 190 -22.11 14.60 -9.56
N ARG A 191 -21.16 14.73 -8.63
CA ARG A 191 -19.93 15.50 -8.86
C ARG A 191 -19.11 14.95 -10.03
N LEU A 192 -19.04 13.63 -10.19
CA LEU A 192 -18.34 13.00 -11.32
C LEU A 192 -19.04 13.31 -12.65
N LYS A 193 -20.38 13.37 -12.68
CA LYS A 193 -21.16 13.80 -13.85
C LYS A 193 -20.89 15.26 -14.20
N GLU A 194 -20.97 16.15 -13.21
CA GLU A 194 -20.68 17.59 -13.36
C GLU A 194 -19.26 17.84 -13.90
N LEU A 195 -18.28 17.09 -13.39
CA LEU A 195 -16.88 17.19 -13.82
C LEU A 195 -16.58 16.41 -15.12
N SER A 196 -17.58 15.77 -15.74
CA SER A 196 -17.41 14.90 -16.92
C SER A 196 -16.32 13.83 -16.72
N ARG A 197 -16.24 13.25 -15.52
CA ARG A 197 -15.30 12.19 -15.16
C ARG A 197 -16.00 10.84 -15.18
N ALA A 198 -15.38 9.84 -15.82
CA ALA A 198 -15.94 8.49 -15.91
C ALA A 198 -16.06 7.78 -14.55
N GLY A 199 -15.18 8.13 -13.61
CA GLY A 199 -15.21 7.62 -12.25
C GLY A 199 -14.00 8.03 -11.43
N GLU A 200 -14.00 7.56 -10.18
CA GLU A 200 -12.91 7.73 -9.22
C GLU A 200 -12.52 6.35 -8.67
N PHE A 201 -11.22 6.14 -8.55
CA PHE A 201 -10.65 4.92 -7.99
C PHE A 201 -10.01 5.23 -6.64
N ILE A 202 -10.48 4.56 -5.60
CA ILE A 202 -10.20 4.87 -4.21
C ILE A 202 -9.47 3.68 -3.62
N SER A 203 -8.28 3.93 -3.07
CA SER A 203 -7.42 2.91 -2.45
C SER A 203 -7.21 3.13 -0.96
N SER A 204 -7.59 4.29 -0.39
CA SER A 204 -7.55 4.54 1.05
C SER A 204 -8.69 3.79 1.75
N LEU A 205 -8.35 2.86 2.65
CA LEU A 205 -9.35 2.09 3.40
C LEU A 205 -10.25 3.00 4.26
N ALA A 206 -9.70 4.07 4.84
CA ALA A 206 -10.48 5.04 5.61
C ALA A 206 -11.52 5.75 4.72
N THR A 207 -11.13 6.18 3.51
CA THR A 207 -12.09 6.77 2.55
C THR A 207 -13.14 5.75 2.10
N ILE A 208 -12.75 4.49 1.90
CA ILE A 208 -13.69 3.41 1.56
C ILE A 208 -14.67 3.20 2.71
N ALA A 209 -14.19 3.05 3.95
CA ALA A 209 -15.04 2.86 5.11
C ALA A 209 -15.99 4.04 5.33
N TYR A 210 -15.51 5.28 5.17
CA TYR A 210 -16.35 6.46 5.18
C TYR A 210 -17.45 6.40 4.11
N LEU A 211 -17.13 6.12 2.85
CA LEU A 211 -18.13 6.07 1.78
C LEU A 211 -19.12 4.92 1.95
N LEU A 212 -18.67 3.82 2.54
CA LEU A 212 -19.47 2.61 2.73
C LEU A 212 -20.08 2.50 4.15
N PHE A 213 -19.94 3.50 5.02
CA PHE A 213 -20.46 3.47 6.40
C PHE A 213 -20.01 2.25 7.20
N LEU A 214 -18.73 1.94 7.09
CA LEU A 214 -18.06 0.92 7.88
C LEU A 214 -17.33 1.58 9.04
N ASP A 215 -17.10 0.81 10.10
CA ASP A 215 -16.28 1.23 11.23
C ASP A 215 -14.83 1.48 10.81
N GLU A 216 -14.38 2.72 10.93
CA GLU A 216 -13.02 3.15 10.56
C GLU A 216 -11.95 2.66 11.56
N THR A 217 -12.34 2.14 12.72
CA THR A 217 -11.41 1.65 13.75
C THR A 217 -10.92 0.21 13.51
N LYS A 218 -11.55 -0.52 12.58
CA LYS A 218 -11.27 -1.94 12.28
C LYS A 218 -10.97 -2.16 10.80
N LEU A 219 -9.96 -1.49 10.26
CA LEU A 219 -9.58 -1.55 8.85
C LEU A 219 -8.54 -2.64 8.56
N GLU A 220 -8.82 -3.87 9.00
CA GLU A 220 -7.96 -5.05 8.80
C GLU A 220 -8.40 -5.86 7.57
N TRP A 221 -8.52 -5.20 6.42
CA TRP A 221 -8.98 -5.86 5.19
C TRP A 221 -8.44 -5.19 3.93
N ARG A 222 -8.36 -5.94 2.82
CA ARG A 222 -7.96 -5.39 1.52
C ARG A 222 -9.19 -4.98 0.72
N ALA A 223 -9.22 -3.71 0.33
CA ALA A 223 -10.31 -3.16 -0.45
C ALA A 223 -9.86 -2.09 -1.44
N ARG A 224 -10.44 -2.09 -2.64
CA ARG A 224 -10.40 -0.94 -3.55
C ARG A 224 -11.82 -0.64 -4.00
N LEU A 225 -12.16 0.64 -4.09
CA LEU A 225 -13.50 1.06 -4.51
C LEU A 225 -13.40 1.86 -5.80
N PHE A 226 -14.18 1.46 -6.80
CA PHE A 226 -14.42 2.26 -7.99
C PHE A 226 -15.82 2.86 -7.93
N VAL A 227 -15.90 4.20 -7.93
CA VAL A 227 -17.17 4.93 -8.04
C VAL A 227 -17.24 5.53 -9.43
N GLY A 228 -18.04 4.92 -10.31
CA GLY A 228 -18.40 5.46 -11.60
C GLY A 228 -19.71 6.26 -11.55
N GLN A 229 -20.02 6.98 -12.62
CA GLN A 229 -21.22 7.85 -12.69
C GLN A 229 -22.53 7.14 -12.35
N ASP A 230 -22.67 5.85 -12.71
CA ASP A 230 -23.89 5.07 -12.53
C ASP A 230 -23.64 3.68 -11.93
N LYS A 231 -22.43 3.44 -11.42
CA LYS A 231 -22.08 2.14 -10.82
C LYS A 231 -21.02 2.29 -9.74
N CYS A 232 -21.08 1.43 -8.74
CA CYS A 232 -20.07 1.32 -7.70
C CYS A 232 -19.56 -0.13 -7.65
N ILE A 233 -18.25 -0.32 -7.65
CA ILE A 233 -17.61 -1.64 -7.59
C ILE A 233 -16.64 -1.70 -6.43
N LEU A 234 -16.85 -2.65 -5.53
CA LEU A 234 -15.94 -2.95 -4.43
C LEU A 234 -15.11 -4.18 -4.78
N PHE A 235 -13.78 -3.99 -4.89
CA PHE A 235 -12.81 -5.05 -5.08
C PHE A 235 -12.28 -5.49 -3.72
N THR A 236 -12.57 -6.71 -3.32
CA THR A 236 -12.25 -7.21 -1.98
C THR A 236 -12.28 -8.75 -1.95
N ASN A 237 -11.82 -9.35 -0.85
CA ASN A 237 -11.84 -10.79 -0.63
C ASN A 237 -13.15 -11.19 0.07
N VAL A 238 -14.27 -11.10 -0.66
CA VAL A 238 -15.58 -11.58 -0.19
C VAL A 238 -15.86 -12.92 -0.87
N ASP A 239 -15.60 -14.01 -0.15
CA ASP A 239 -15.98 -15.37 -0.55
C ASP A 239 -17.31 -15.79 0.10
N GLU A 240 -17.76 -17.01 -0.17
CA GLU A 240 -19.03 -17.52 0.38
C GLU A 240 -18.97 -17.67 1.91
N ASP A 241 -17.80 -17.99 2.46
CA ASP A 241 -17.58 -18.09 3.91
C ASP A 241 -17.75 -16.71 4.58
N PHE A 242 -17.18 -15.66 3.98
CA PHE A 242 -17.40 -14.28 4.42
C PHE A 242 -18.88 -13.93 4.44
N LYS A 243 -19.62 -14.22 3.36
CA LYS A 243 -21.06 -13.89 3.26
C LYS A 243 -21.88 -14.60 4.34
N GLN A 244 -21.58 -15.87 4.61
CA GLN A 244 -22.24 -16.67 5.64
C GLN A 244 -21.95 -16.14 7.05
N LYS A 245 -20.70 -15.75 7.31
CA LYS A 245 -20.28 -15.19 8.61
C LYS A 245 -20.71 -13.75 8.83
N ASN A 246 -20.93 -12.99 7.75
CA ASN A 246 -21.22 -11.55 7.78
C ASN A 246 -22.50 -11.17 7.01
N PRO A 247 -23.68 -11.72 7.37
CA PRO A 247 -24.92 -11.47 6.63
C PRO A 247 -25.35 -10.00 6.68
N THR A 248 -25.11 -9.30 7.80
CA THR A 248 -25.45 -7.88 7.97
C THR A 248 -24.71 -6.99 6.99
N ILE A 249 -23.41 -7.21 6.80
CA ILE A 249 -22.58 -6.46 5.85
C ILE A 249 -22.95 -6.79 4.42
N THR A 250 -23.21 -8.06 4.13
CA THR A 250 -23.62 -8.50 2.79
C THR A 250 -24.93 -7.81 2.38
N ARG A 251 -25.90 -7.74 3.29
CA ARG A 251 -27.15 -6.99 3.09
C ARG A 251 -26.88 -5.50 2.87
N HIS A 252 -26.07 -4.88 3.72
CA HIS A 252 -25.71 -3.46 3.62
C HIS A 252 -25.04 -3.11 2.29
N PHE A 253 -24.13 -3.96 1.78
CA PHE A 253 -23.56 -3.78 0.45
C PHE A 253 -24.59 -3.92 -0.67
N GLY A 254 -25.59 -4.79 -0.50
CA GLY A 254 -26.74 -4.90 -1.40
C GLY A 254 -27.62 -3.65 -1.41
N GLU A 255 -27.89 -3.06 -0.25
CA GLU A 255 -28.64 -1.81 -0.09
C GLU A 255 -27.93 -0.63 -0.78
N LEU A 256 -26.60 -0.60 -0.72
CA LEU A 256 -25.76 0.37 -1.44
C LEU A 256 -25.57 0.05 -2.93
N GLN A 257 -26.20 -1.01 -3.44
CA GLN A 257 -26.10 -1.47 -4.84
C GLN A 257 -24.64 -1.68 -5.31
N LEU A 258 -23.77 -2.14 -4.40
CA LEU A 258 -22.37 -2.38 -4.72
C LEU A 258 -22.23 -3.66 -5.54
N LYS A 259 -21.49 -3.57 -6.65
CA LYS A 259 -20.99 -4.78 -7.33
C LYS A 259 -19.73 -5.26 -6.61
N LEU A 260 -19.75 -6.48 -6.11
CA LEU A 260 -18.57 -7.11 -5.52
C LEU A 260 -17.69 -7.74 -6.62
N SER A 261 -16.38 -7.68 -6.45
CA SER A 261 -15.39 -8.32 -7.33
C SER A 261 -14.16 -8.74 -6.53
N PRO A 262 -13.40 -9.75 -6.97
CA PRO A 262 -12.16 -10.14 -6.30
C PRO A 262 -11.17 -8.98 -6.22
N TYR A 263 -10.41 -8.89 -5.13
CA TYR A 263 -9.44 -7.82 -4.91
C TYR A 263 -8.46 -7.67 -6.08
N ASP A 264 -7.91 -8.78 -6.58
CA ASP A 264 -6.92 -8.80 -7.66
C ASP A 264 -7.47 -8.38 -9.03
N ALA A 265 -8.80 -8.41 -9.21
CA ALA A 265 -9.44 -7.97 -10.45
C ALA A 265 -9.39 -6.44 -10.65
N ALA A 266 -9.00 -5.69 -9.61
CA ALA A 266 -9.00 -4.23 -9.63
C ALA A 266 -8.03 -3.63 -10.67
N VAL A 267 -6.83 -4.22 -10.81
CA VAL A 267 -5.81 -3.75 -11.76
C VAL A 267 -6.27 -3.98 -13.20
N SER A 268 -6.74 -5.19 -13.51
CA SER A 268 -7.29 -5.54 -14.83
C SER A 268 -8.55 -4.72 -15.17
N TYR A 269 -9.34 -4.33 -14.17
CA TYR A 269 -10.46 -3.42 -14.36
C TYR A 269 -10.00 -2.00 -14.74
N LEU A 270 -9.03 -1.44 -14.02
CA LEU A 270 -8.45 -0.14 -14.35
C LEU A 270 -7.83 -0.11 -15.75
N ALA A 271 -7.06 -1.14 -16.10
CA ALA A 271 -6.45 -1.26 -17.43
C ALA A 271 -7.51 -1.18 -18.55
N ARG A 272 -8.66 -1.83 -18.37
CA ARG A 272 -9.78 -1.76 -19.33
C ARG A 272 -10.43 -0.38 -19.43
N LEU A 273 -10.42 0.41 -18.34
CA LEU A 273 -10.94 1.78 -18.38
C LEU A 273 -10.00 2.72 -19.13
N SER A 274 -8.69 2.54 -18.99
CA SER A 274 -7.65 3.37 -19.61
C SER A 274 -7.52 3.18 -21.13
N VAL A 275 -8.00 2.07 -21.68
CA VAL A 275 -8.02 1.81 -23.14
C VAL A 275 -9.19 2.53 -23.83
N LYS A 276 -10.20 2.97 -23.07
CA LYS A 276 -11.28 3.85 -23.57
C LYS A 276 -10.83 5.31 -23.44
N PRO A 277 -11.31 6.25 -24.29
CA PRO A 277 -10.86 7.65 -24.32
C PRO A 277 -11.27 8.50 -23.08
N TYR A 278 -11.48 7.89 -21.91
CA TYR A 278 -11.85 8.56 -20.68
C TYR A 278 -10.64 8.80 -19.78
N SER A 279 -10.47 10.03 -19.31
CA SER A 279 -9.43 10.37 -18.33
C SER A 279 -9.76 9.76 -16.96
N VAL A 280 -9.13 8.64 -16.61
CA VAL A 280 -9.12 8.11 -15.24
C VAL A 280 -7.99 8.81 -14.47
N ARG A 281 -8.30 9.54 -13.40
CA ARG A 281 -7.29 10.05 -12.45
C ARG A 281 -7.18 9.08 -11.28
N LEU A 282 -5.97 8.59 -11.02
CA LEU A 282 -5.62 7.89 -9.80
C LEU A 282 -5.38 8.93 -8.69
N PHE A 283 -6.14 8.87 -7.61
CA PHE A 283 -5.86 9.63 -6.40
C PHE A 283 -5.33 8.66 -5.33
N ALA A 284 -4.03 8.76 -5.03
CA ALA A 284 -3.53 8.37 -3.72
C ALA A 284 -3.82 9.56 -2.80
N SER A 285 -4.91 9.52 -2.03
CA SER A 285 -5.17 10.55 -1.03
C SER A 285 -4.16 10.39 0.11
N CYS A 286 -3.16 11.27 0.14
CA CYS A 286 -2.40 11.51 1.36
C CYS A 286 -3.34 12.14 2.39
N SER A 287 -3.36 11.55 3.59
CA SER A 287 -3.78 12.10 4.88
C SER A 287 -4.63 13.38 4.88
N MET A 288 -5.83 13.28 5.44
CA MET A 288 -6.63 14.43 5.86
C MET A 288 -5.77 15.46 6.62
N PRO A 289 -5.90 16.77 6.32
CA PRO A 289 -5.24 17.79 7.13
C PRO A 289 -5.93 17.83 8.49
N SER A 290 -5.21 17.44 9.54
CA SER A 290 -5.56 17.84 10.88
C SER A 290 -5.63 19.37 10.93
N HIS A 291 -6.69 19.88 11.56
CA HIS A 291 -6.96 21.29 11.71
C HIS A 291 -5.71 22.13 12.04
N ARG A 292 -5.34 23.08 11.15
CA ARG A 292 -5.11 24.51 11.45
C ARG A 292 -4.58 25.31 10.24
N ARG A 293 -5.29 26.42 10.00
CA ARG A 293 -4.94 27.67 9.28
C ARG A 293 -4.72 27.62 7.75
N CYS A 294 -5.75 28.11 7.06
CA CYS A 294 -5.69 28.70 5.73
C CYS A 294 -4.55 29.72 5.59
N HIS A 295 -3.68 29.52 4.60
CA HIS A 295 -3.07 30.63 3.87
C HIS A 295 -3.51 30.54 2.41
N ARG A 296 -4.19 31.61 1.96
CA ARG A 296 -4.63 31.83 0.58
C ARG A 296 -3.40 31.85 -0.33
N PHE A 297 -3.35 30.97 -1.32
CA PHE A 297 -2.56 31.21 -2.52
C PHE A 297 -3.48 31.78 -3.61
N ILE A 298 -3.19 33.03 -3.96
CA ILE A 298 -3.80 33.75 -5.09
C ILE A 298 -3.16 33.19 -6.37
N SER A 299 -3.99 32.74 -7.30
CA SER A 299 -3.58 32.30 -8.64
C SER A 299 -3.41 33.54 -9.54
N PRO A 300 -2.29 33.71 -10.27
CA PRO A 300 -2.25 34.68 -11.36
C PRO A 300 -2.98 34.10 -12.57
N SER A 301 -4.09 34.74 -12.91
CA SER A 301 -4.86 34.52 -14.13
C SER A 301 -4.05 34.81 -15.39
N LYS A 302 -4.27 33.97 -16.41
CA LYS A 302 -3.89 34.22 -17.79
C LYS A 302 -4.65 35.44 -18.36
N THR A 303 -3.90 36.40 -18.86
CA THR A 303 -4.23 37.39 -19.92
C THR A 303 -2.90 38.04 -20.29
N ALA A 304 -2.52 38.33 -21.54
CA ALA A 304 -3.21 38.35 -22.81
C ALA A 304 -2.19 38.17 -23.96
N CYS A 305 -2.72 37.83 -25.14
CA CYS A 305 -2.04 37.85 -26.42
C CYS A 305 -2.35 39.20 -27.12
N LYS A 306 -1.43 39.64 -28.01
CA LYS A 306 -1.42 40.83 -28.91
C LYS A 306 -1.03 42.16 -28.24
N GLN A 307 -0.19 43.01 -28.83
CA GLN A 307 0.27 43.16 -30.22
C GLN A 307 1.80 43.04 -30.35
#